data_AF-A0A1J5KTY3-F1
#
_entry.id   AF-A0A1J5KTY3-F1
#
_cell.length_a   1.000
_cell.length_b   1.000
_cell.length_c   1.000
_cell.angle_alpha   90.00
_cell.angle_beta   90.00
_cell.angle_gamma   90.00
#
_symmetry.space_group_name_H-M   'P 1'
#
loop_
_entity.id
_entity.type
_entity.pdbx_description
1 polymer ?
#
loop_
_entity_poly.entity_id
_entity_poly.type
_entity_poly.pdbx_seq_one_letter_code
_entity_poly.pdbx_strand_id
1 'polypeptide(L)'
;MIDKSLILSKLTEIYSQELNKASKIAADAKELLNQSDMKQESKYDTRRTEAQYLAGAQAVRTKELEADLENLKKLEIQSSYSKASIGAVVKCLVEDKHVTIFIAPSSGGMTLDINGQAIQVTSYNSPLGDSLMTMESGDYFEVESPRGEIEYEILSIE
;
A
#
# COMPACT_ATOMS: atom_id res chain seq x y z
N MET A 1 -7.74 11.45 18.91
CA MET A 1 -7.42 10.03 18.70
C MET A 1 -7.90 9.65 17.31
N ILE A 2 -7.03 9.09 16.49
CA ILE A 2 -7.37 8.73 15.11
C ILE A 2 -8.12 7.40 15.12
N ASP A 3 -9.24 7.34 14.40
CA ASP A 3 -10.02 6.10 14.31
C ASP A 3 -9.35 5.12 13.33
N LYS A 4 -8.57 4.19 13.90
CA LYS A 4 -7.87 3.14 13.15
C LYS A 4 -8.83 2.18 12.46
N SER A 5 -10.05 2.00 12.98
CA SER A 5 -11.05 1.15 12.32
C SER A 5 -11.49 1.75 10.98
N LEU A 6 -11.58 3.08 10.92
CA LEU A 6 -11.86 3.81 9.69
C LEU A 6 -10.71 3.72 8.68
N ILE A 7 -9.45 3.74 9.15
CA ILE A 7 -8.27 3.49 8.30
C ILE A 7 -8.37 2.10 7.65
N LEU A 8 -8.59 1.05 8.45
CA LEU A 8 -8.68 -0.32 7.92
C LEU A 8 -9.85 -0.49 6.97
N SER A 9 -11.00 0.10 7.29
CA SER A 9 -12.18 0.07 6.43
C SER A 9 -11.89 0.70 5.06
N LYS A 10 -11.28 1.90 5.04
CA LYS A 10 -10.91 2.55 3.78
C LYS A 10 -9.84 1.79 2.99
N LEU A 11 -8.82 1.26 3.66
CA LEU A 11 -7.80 0.42 2.99
C LEU A 11 -8.42 -0.83 2.37
N THR A 12 -9.29 -1.50 3.13
CA THR A 12 -9.99 -2.69 2.65
C THR A 12 -10.85 -2.36 1.44
N GLU A 13 -11.57 -1.23 1.46
CA GLU A 13 -12.35 -0.76 0.32
C GLU A 13 -11.48 -0.51 -0.91
N ILE A 14 -10.38 0.24 -0.75
CA ILE A 14 -9.44 0.54 -1.85
C ILE A 14 -8.88 -0.74 -2.46
N TYR A 15 -8.33 -1.64 -1.63
CA TYR A 15 -7.74 -2.89 -2.13
C TYR A 15 -8.78 -3.81 -2.75
N SER A 16 -10.02 -3.85 -2.22
CA SER A 16 -11.11 -4.62 -2.84
C SER A 16 -11.51 -4.06 -4.20
N GLN A 17 -11.56 -2.73 -4.35
CA GLN A 17 -11.84 -2.10 -5.65
C GLN A 17 -10.72 -2.35 -6.66
N GLU A 18 -9.46 -2.27 -6.24
CA GLU A 18 -8.31 -2.60 -7.07
C GLU A 18 -8.31 -4.08 -7.48
N LEU A 19 -8.63 -4.98 -6.55
CA LEU A 19 -8.68 -6.42 -6.80
C LEU A 19 -9.72 -6.74 -7.87
N ASN A 20 -10.90 -6.13 -7.76
CA ASN A 20 -11.96 -6.30 -8.76
C ASN A 20 -11.53 -5.80 -10.14
N LYS A 21 -10.85 -4.64 -10.20
CA LYS A 21 -10.32 -4.10 -11.47
C LYS A 21 -9.27 -5.01 -12.08
N ALA A 22 -8.25 -5.39 -11.30
CA ALA A 22 -7.15 -6.25 -11.76
C ALA A 22 -7.67 -7.62 -12.25
N SER A 23 -8.57 -8.22 -11.49
CA SER A 23 -9.18 -9.51 -11.83
C SER A 23 -10.00 -9.44 -13.11
N LYS A 24 -10.76 -8.35 -13.31
CA LYS A 24 -11.50 -8.11 -14.56
C LYS A 24 -10.55 -7.97 -15.75
N ILE A 25 -9.52 -7.14 -15.64
CA ILE A 25 -8.54 -6.95 -16.74
C ILE A 25 -7.84 -8.28 -17.07
N ALA A 26 -7.48 -9.07 -16.06
CA ALA A 26 -6.87 -10.39 -16.27
C ALA A 26 -7.82 -11.36 -16.99
N ALA A 27 -9.11 -11.34 -16.64
CA ALA A 27 -10.13 -12.17 -17.29
C ALA A 27 -10.35 -11.75 -18.75
N ASP A 28 -10.56 -10.46 -19.00
CA ASP A 28 -10.77 -9.90 -20.33
C ASP A 28 -9.57 -10.19 -21.25
N ALA A 29 -8.34 -10.03 -20.74
CA ALA A 29 -7.12 -10.34 -21.48
C ALA A 29 -6.99 -11.84 -21.80
N LYS A 30 -7.39 -12.73 -20.88
CA LYS A 30 -7.43 -14.18 -21.13
C LYS A 30 -8.50 -14.56 -22.15
N GLU A 31 -9.66 -13.93 -22.11
CA GLU A 31 -10.72 -14.16 -23.09
C GLU A 31 -10.25 -13.77 -24.49
N LEU A 32 -9.59 -12.61 -24.61
CA LEU A 32 -9.00 -12.15 -25.87
C LEU A 32 -8.10 -13.24 -26.47
N LEU A 33 -7.20 -13.84 -25.69
CA LEU A 33 -6.27 -14.88 -26.15
C LEU A 33 -6.94 -16.13 -26.75
N ASN A 34 -8.20 -16.38 -26.39
CA ASN A 34 -9.00 -17.49 -26.90
C ASN A 34 -9.77 -17.14 -28.19
N GLN A 35 -9.80 -15.88 -28.60
CA GLN A 35 -10.44 -15.46 -29.84
C GLN A 35 -9.61 -15.89 -31.06
N SER A 36 -10.29 -16.33 -32.12
CA SER A 36 -9.66 -16.77 -33.38
C SER A 36 -8.76 -15.70 -34.01
N ASP A 37 -9.14 -14.43 -33.84
CA ASP A 37 -8.53 -13.27 -34.48
C ASP A 37 -7.26 -12.81 -33.75
N MET A 38 -6.90 -13.46 -32.63
CA MET A 38 -5.60 -13.32 -31.96
C MET A 38 -4.49 -14.16 -32.58
N LYS A 39 -4.75 -14.87 -33.70
CA LYS A 39 -3.69 -15.53 -34.44
C LYS A 39 -2.79 -14.46 -35.05
N GLN A 40 -1.48 -14.58 -34.82
CA GLN A 40 -0.50 -13.64 -35.34
C GLN A 40 -0.60 -13.54 -36.88
N GLU A 41 -1.03 -12.39 -37.40
CA GLU A 41 -1.24 -12.17 -38.84
C GLU A 41 0.04 -11.72 -39.56
N SER A 42 1.03 -11.20 -38.81
CA SER A 42 2.29 -10.70 -39.33
C SER A 42 3.39 -10.80 -38.27
N LYS A 43 4.67 -10.78 -38.69
CA LYS A 43 5.82 -10.70 -37.77
C LYS A 43 5.84 -9.43 -36.89
N TYR A 44 5.02 -8.43 -37.21
CA TYR A 44 4.85 -7.19 -36.44
C TYR A 44 3.57 -7.17 -35.61
N ASP A 45 2.73 -8.21 -35.68
CA ASP A 45 1.50 -8.29 -34.88
C ASP A 45 1.83 -8.74 -33.44
N THR A 46 1.70 -7.80 -32.50
CA THR A 46 2.04 -7.97 -31.09
C THR A 46 0.83 -8.18 -30.20
N ARG A 47 -0.39 -8.07 -30.73
CA ARG A 47 -1.64 -8.05 -29.93
C ARG A 47 -1.74 -9.24 -28.99
N ARG A 48 -1.42 -10.44 -29.49
CA ARG A 48 -1.43 -11.67 -28.69
C ARG A 48 -0.39 -11.65 -27.57
N THR A 49 0.83 -11.20 -27.86
CA THR A 49 1.91 -11.12 -26.86
C THR A 49 1.63 -10.05 -25.81
N GLU A 50 1.10 -8.90 -26.21
CA GLU A 50 0.66 -7.83 -25.31
C GLU A 50 -0.46 -8.31 -24.39
N ALA A 51 -1.45 -9.04 -24.92
CA ALA A 51 -2.52 -9.63 -24.12
C ALA A 51 -2.02 -10.70 -23.15
N GLN A 52 -1.05 -11.53 -23.55
CA GLN A 52 -0.39 -12.49 -22.66
C GLN A 52 0.34 -11.78 -21.51
N TYR A 53 1.10 -10.72 -21.83
CA TYR A 53 1.82 -9.94 -20.83
C TYR A 53 0.86 -9.26 -19.85
N LEU A 54 -0.20 -8.63 -20.37
CA LEU A 54 -1.23 -7.98 -19.55
C LEU A 54 -1.94 -8.99 -18.63
N ALA A 55 -2.37 -10.14 -19.16
CA ALA A 55 -3.02 -11.18 -18.38
C ALA A 55 -2.11 -11.70 -17.26
N GLY A 56 -0.82 -11.91 -17.56
CA GLY A 56 0.18 -12.33 -16.59
C GLY A 56 0.40 -11.30 -15.48
N ALA A 57 0.66 -10.04 -15.86
CA ALA A 57 0.90 -8.95 -14.92
C ALA A 57 -0.30 -8.72 -13.98
N GLN A 58 -1.52 -8.72 -14.52
CA GLN A 58 -2.73 -8.53 -13.71
C GLN A 58 -3.02 -9.74 -12.82
N ALA A 59 -2.70 -10.97 -13.23
CA ALA A 59 -2.82 -12.14 -12.37
C ALA A 59 -1.85 -12.11 -11.17
N VAL A 60 -0.63 -11.56 -11.35
CA VAL A 60 0.30 -11.31 -10.24
C VAL A 60 -0.29 -10.24 -9.31
N ARG A 61 -0.76 -9.12 -9.86
CA ARG A 61 -1.35 -8.03 -9.08
C ARG A 61 -2.57 -8.48 -8.26
N THR A 62 -3.45 -9.31 -8.83
CA THR A 62 -4.59 -9.92 -8.12
C THR A 62 -4.12 -10.68 -6.89
N LYS A 63 -3.08 -11.53 -7.01
CA LYS A 63 -2.55 -12.31 -5.87
C LYS A 63 -1.95 -11.45 -4.77
N GLU A 64 -1.24 -10.38 -5.16
CA GLU A 64 -0.69 -9.41 -4.19
C GLU A 64 -1.82 -8.73 -3.40
N LEU A 65 -2.87 -8.27 -4.08
CA LEU A 65 -4.03 -7.64 -3.45
C LEU A 65 -4.82 -8.60 -2.55
N GLU A 66 -4.96 -9.86 -2.94
CA GLU A 66 -5.55 -10.90 -2.10
C GLU A 66 -4.75 -11.10 -0.80
N ALA A 67 -3.42 -11.16 -0.91
CA ALA A 67 -2.54 -11.26 0.26
C ALA A 67 -2.61 -10.01 1.15
N ASP A 68 -2.67 -8.82 0.55
CA ASP A 68 -2.81 -7.55 1.28
C ASP A 68 -4.12 -7.49 2.08
N LEU A 69 -5.23 -7.88 1.46
CA LEU A 69 -6.54 -7.97 2.12
C LEU A 69 -6.52 -9.01 3.25
N GLU A 70 -5.88 -10.16 3.04
CA GLU A 70 -5.75 -11.19 4.08
C GLU A 70 -4.92 -10.68 5.28
N ASN A 71 -3.82 -9.99 5.01
CA ASN A 71 -2.96 -9.41 6.05
C ASN A 71 -3.68 -8.31 6.83
N LEU A 72 -4.42 -7.43 6.15
CA LEU A 72 -5.26 -6.43 6.82
C LEU A 72 -6.34 -7.08 7.69
N LYS A 73 -6.96 -8.17 7.23
CA LYS A 73 -7.99 -8.89 8.00
C LYS A 73 -7.42 -9.55 9.27
N LYS A 74 -6.16 -9.99 9.23
CA LYS A 74 -5.46 -10.59 10.37
C LYS A 74 -4.88 -9.55 11.32
N LEU A 75 -4.87 -8.27 10.94
CA LEU A 75 -4.29 -7.22 11.77
C LEU A 75 -5.15 -6.97 13.01
N GLU A 76 -4.57 -7.23 14.18
CA GLU A 76 -5.18 -6.91 15.47
C GLU A 76 -4.79 -5.49 15.89
N ILE A 77 -5.76 -4.57 15.89
CA ILE A 77 -5.53 -3.21 16.37
C ILE A 77 -5.48 -3.18 17.89
N GLN A 78 -4.41 -2.60 18.41
CA GLN A 78 -4.30 -2.25 19.82
C GLN A 78 -4.80 -0.83 20.07
N SER A 79 -5.32 -0.59 21.28
CA SER A 79 -5.76 0.73 21.73
C SER A 79 -4.61 1.73 21.89
N SER A 80 -3.41 1.22 22.15
CA SER A 80 -2.19 2.00 22.39
C SER A 80 -0.97 1.14 22.08
N TYR A 81 0.08 1.74 21.52
CA TYR A 81 1.37 1.11 21.34
C TYR A 81 2.45 1.87 22.12
N SER A 82 3.36 1.16 22.76
CA SER A 82 4.51 1.78 23.44
C SER A 82 5.66 2.12 22.47
N LYS A 83 5.71 1.42 21.34
CA LYS A 83 6.70 1.56 20.26
C LYS A 83 5.99 1.54 18.92
N ALA A 84 6.62 2.09 17.90
CA ALA A 84 6.11 2.03 16.55
C ALA A 84 6.13 0.57 16.05
N SER A 85 4.97 0.09 15.64
CA SER A 85 4.77 -1.28 15.17
C SER A 85 3.66 -1.34 14.12
N ILE A 86 3.52 -2.48 13.46
CA ILE A 86 2.41 -2.72 12.53
C ILE A 86 1.07 -2.41 13.21
N GLY A 87 0.22 -1.64 12.54
CA GLY A 87 -1.07 -1.19 13.04
C GLY A 87 -1.04 0.08 13.90
N ALA A 88 0.15 0.63 14.20
CA ALA A 88 0.30 1.88 14.92
C ALA A 88 0.08 3.10 14.00
N VAL A 89 -0.43 4.17 14.61
CA VAL A 89 -0.45 5.50 13.99
C VAL A 89 0.60 6.36 14.66
N VAL A 90 1.61 6.76 13.90
CA VAL A 90 2.73 7.59 14.37
C VAL A 90 2.52 9.01 13.90
N LYS A 91 2.58 9.97 14.83
CA LYS A 91 2.64 11.39 14.49
C LYS A 91 4.09 11.85 14.57
N CYS A 92 4.57 12.46 13.50
CA CYS A 92 5.91 12.98 13.41
C CYS A 92 5.91 14.49 13.13
N LEU A 93 6.99 15.17 13.51
CA LEU A 93 7.36 16.48 13.00
C LEU A 93 8.45 16.31 11.93
N VAL A 94 8.24 16.94 10.78
CA VAL A 94 9.17 16.90 9.63
C VAL A 94 9.22 18.30 9.04
N GLU A 95 10.39 18.95 9.03
CA GLU A 95 10.54 20.33 8.53
C GLU A 95 9.44 21.28 9.05
N ASP A 96 9.20 21.29 10.37
CA ASP A 96 8.16 22.05 11.07
C ASP A 96 6.69 21.69 10.70
N LYS A 97 6.46 20.60 9.95
CA LYS A 97 5.13 20.13 9.57
C LYS A 97 4.77 18.84 10.28
N HIS A 98 3.52 18.77 10.72
CA HIS A 98 2.98 17.54 11.29
C HIS A 98 2.65 16.55 10.19
N VAL A 99 3.19 15.35 10.30
CA VAL A 99 2.93 14.21 9.41
C VAL A 99 2.31 13.09 10.25
N THR A 100 1.24 12.49 9.75
CA THR A 100 0.62 11.33 10.39
C THR A 100 0.83 10.11 9.50
N ILE A 101 1.37 9.04 10.07
CA ILE A 101 1.77 7.83 9.38
C ILE A 101 1.05 6.63 10.01
N PHE A 102 0.46 5.76 9.20
CA PHE A 102 -0.04 4.46 9.62
C PHE A 102 0.87 3.35 9.08
N ILE A 103 1.33 2.46 9.96
CA ILE A 103 2.22 1.35 9.60
C ILE A 103 1.38 0.15 9.19
N ALA A 104 1.30 -0.12 7.89
CA ALA A 104 0.55 -1.22 7.31
C ALA A 104 1.32 -2.55 7.32
N PRO A 105 0.62 -3.71 7.38
CA PRO A 105 1.24 -5.03 7.50
C PRO A 105 1.87 -5.55 6.21
N SER A 106 1.59 -4.96 5.05
CA SER A 106 2.10 -5.47 3.77
C SER A 106 2.36 -4.38 2.74
N SER A 107 1.33 -3.64 2.34
CA SER A 107 1.42 -2.62 1.30
C SER A 107 0.98 -1.24 1.81
N GLY A 108 1.51 -0.20 1.16
CA GLY A 108 1.27 1.20 1.49
C GLY A 108 1.68 2.10 0.32
N GLY A 109 2.22 3.28 0.60
CA GLY A 109 2.61 4.25 -0.42
C GLY A 109 1.46 5.14 -0.90
N MET A 110 0.40 5.27 -0.09
CA MET A 110 -0.75 6.12 -0.39
C MET A 110 -1.09 7.03 0.78
N THR A 111 -1.90 8.05 0.51
CA THR A 111 -2.44 8.93 1.55
C THR A 111 -3.95 8.75 1.61
N LEU A 112 -4.46 8.48 2.81
CA LEU A 112 -5.88 8.44 3.10
C LEU A 112 -6.32 9.79 3.69
N ASP A 113 -7.49 10.25 3.31
CA ASP A 113 -8.20 11.27 4.07
C ASP A 113 -9.06 10.56 5.13
N ILE A 114 -8.84 10.85 6.40
CA ILE A 114 -9.67 10.36 7.50
C ILE A 114 -10.23 11.58 8.24
N ASN A 115 -11.50 11.89 7.97
CA ASN A 115 -12.22 13.03 8.57
C ASN A 115 -11.48 14.37 8.37
N GLY A 116 -10.90 14.60 7.18
CA GLY A 116 -10.15 15.82 6.86
C GLY A 116 -8.69 15.79 7.30
N GLN A 117 -8.22 14.68 7.89
CA GLN A 117 -6.81 14.47 8.23
C GLN A 117 -6.14 13.56 7.19
N ALA A 118 -5.07 14.05 6.59
CA ALA A 118 -4.23 13.24 5.71
C ALA A 118 -3.39 12.25 6.53
N ILE A 119 -3.52 10.95 6.23
CA ILE A 119 -2.76 9.86 6.86
C ILE A 119 -1.96 9.16 5.77
N GLN A 120 -0.64 9.22 5.87
CA GLN A 120 0.26 8.48 5.02
C GLN A 120 0.25 7.02 5.46
N VAL A 121 -0.04 6.11 4.54
CA VAL A 121 0.02 4.66 4.80
C VAL A 121 1.36 4.17 4.28
N THR A 122 2.18 3.61 5.15
CA THR A 122 3.49 3.06 4.79
C THR A 122 3.56 1.60 5.20
N SER A 123 4.13 0.72 4.37
CA SER A 123 4.36 -0.66 4.76
C SER A 123 5.55 -0.77 5.73
N TYR A 124 5.52 -1.74 6.64
CA TYR A 124 6.61 -1.93 7.61
C TYR A 124 7.98 -2.20 6.96
N ASN A 125 8.01 -2.72 5.73
CA ASN A 125 9.22 -3.03 4.97
C ASN A 125 9.65 -1.93 3.98
N SER A 126 8.95 -0.79 3.97
CA SER A 126 9.39 0.39 3.21
C SER A 126 10.53 1.11 3.94
N PRO A 127 11.38 1.92 3.27
CA PRO A 127 12.46 2.65 3.96
C PRO A 127 11.99 3.49 5.15
N LEU A 128 10.85 4.16 5.00
CA LEU A 128 10.20 4.92 6.08
C LEU A 128 9.65 3.99 7.18
N GLY A 129 8.97 2.91 6.80
CA GLY A 129 8.41 1.96 7.74
C GLY A 129 9.48 1.25 8.57
N ASP A 130 10.56 0.81 7.93
CA ASP A 130 11.68 0.10 8.56
C ASP A 130 12.40 1.00 9.58
N SER A 131 12.64 2.26 9.21
CA SER A 131 13.24 3.26 10.12
C SER A 131 12.34 3.60 11.31
N LEU A 132 11.01 3.51 11.15
CA LEU A 132 10.05 3.71 12.23
C LEU A 132 9.97 2.53 13.19
N MET A 133 10.24 1.30 12.75
CA MET A 133 9.98 0.12 13.56
C MET A 133 10.74 0.19 14.89
N THR A 134 10.04 -0.13 15.99
CA THR A 134 10.55 -0.20 17.37
C THR A 134 10.95 1.13 18.03
N MET A 135 10.86 2.25 17.29
CA MET A 135 11.09 3.60 17.82
C MET A 135 10.02 4.01 18.84
N GLU A 136 10.38 4.93 19.73
CA GLU A 136 9.55 5.45 20.82
C GLU A 136 9.22 6.95 20.61
N SER A 137 8.28 7.45 21.42
CA SER A 137 7.99 8.88 21.42
C SER A 137 9.20 9.68 21.89
N GLY A 138 9.55 10.72 21.16
CA GLY A 138 10.74 11.55 21.40
C GLY A 138 11.99 11.11 20.64
N ASP A 139 11.95 9.96 19.95
CA ASP A 139 13.06 9.52 19.09
C ASP A 139 13.09 10.31 17.78
N TYR A 140 14.28 10.36 17.19
CA TYR A 140 14.56 10.93 15.88
C TYR A 140 15.08 9.86 14.94
N PHE A 141 14.69 9.92 13.67
CA PHE A 141 15.22 9.04 12.64
C PHE A 141 15.30 9.78 11.29
N GLU A 142 16.18 9.29 10.42
CA GLU A 142 16.41 9.86 9.09
C GLU A 142 15.98 8.85 8.02
N VAL A 143 15.41 9.36 6.93
CA VAL A 143 15.05 8.56 5.76
C VAL A 143 15.68 9.17 4.52
N GLU A 144 16.41 8.36 3.77
CA GLU A 144 16.96 8.77 2.48
C GLU A 144 15.82 9.09 1.48
N SER A 145 15.91 10.25 0.85
CA SER A 145 15.03 10.65 -0.24
C SER A 145 15.84 11.15 -1.45
N PRO A 146 15.24 11.23 -2.65
CA PRO A 146 15.90 11.84 -3.81
C PRO A 146 16.35 13.29 -3.61
N ARG A 147 15.86 13.98 -2.58
CA ARG A 147 16.21 15.38 -2.24
C ARG A 147 17.25 15.48 -1.12
N GLY A 148 17.73 14.35 -0.59
CA GLY A 148 18.58 14.26 0.59
C GLY A 148 17.88 13.51 1.73
N GLU A 149 18.57 13.41 2.86
CA GLU A 149 18.03 12.84 4.09
C GLU A 149 16.92 13.75 4.65
N ILE A 150 15.82 13.14 5.06
CA ILE A 150 14.70 13.80 5.74
C ILE A 150 14.68 13.30 7.18
N GLU A 151 14.82 14.21 8.13
CA GLU A 151 14.73 13.92 9.56
C GLU A 151 13.27 13.97 10.04
N TYR A 152 12.92 13.02 10.90
CA TYR A 152 11.61 12.88 11.53
C TYR A 152 11.79 12.86 13.05
N GLU A 153 11.00 13.66 13.76
CA GLU A 153 10.84 13.57 15.23
C GLU A 153 9.51 12.86 15.56
N ILE A 154 9.52 11.83 16.38
CA ILE A 154 8.29 11.13 16.80
C ILE A 154 7.62 11.87 17.95
N LEU A 155 6.45 12.45 17.69
CA LEU A 155 5.67 13.20 18.68
C LEU A 155 4.77 12.30 19.53
N SER A 156 4.19 11.27 18.92
CA SER A 156 3.31 10.33 19.62
C SER A 156 3.07 9.06 18.80
N ILE A 157 2.78 7.96 19.49
CA ILE A 157 2.42 6.68 18.88
C ILE A 157 1.06 6.27 19.45
N GLU A 158 0.07 6.12 18.57
CA GLU A 158 -1.29 5.73 18.91
C GLU A 158 -1.60 4.33 18.44
#